data_AF-A0A1F6CGM4-F1
#
_entry.id   AF-A0A1F6CGM4-F1
#
_cell.length_a   1.000
_cell.length_b   1.000
_cell.length_c   1.000
_cell.angle_alpha   90.00
_cell.angle_beta   90.00
_cell.angle_gamma   90.00
#
_symmetry.space_group_name_H-M   'P 1'
#
loop_
_entity.id
_entity.type
_entity.pdbx_description
1 polymer ?
#
loop_
_entity_poly.entity_id
_entity_poly.type
_entity_poly.pdbx_seq_one_letter_code
_entity_poly.pdbx_strand_id
1 'polypeptide(L)'
;MKILAPNPNTPVPSVERALCVFRPVSLYPSWERLALGRQVADREDLGDATSFLRQLPTGPSRVLISRINPRPAGYMLQQAREFATRFAPNAEVDLLVEADHLSHLSPSDVSWLRRVWGGSKGLGSLDPTLTQELSARNYDALVLLYPDAIGLGWGRTERVLARLRIPTTLVINGRRRVFVWDAESRRALRRRRAAEKLWVAEMALALVIALGGVPLTAWDFLGRLFRKFRRVRA
;
A
#
# COMPACT_ATOMS: atom_id res chain seq x y z
N MET A 1 9.29 9.07 16.96
CA MET A 1 9.81 8.44 15.72
C MET A 1 11.14 7.74 16.02
N LYS A 2 11.30 6.46 15.67
CA LYS A 2 12.60 5.75 15.77
C LYS A 2 13.15 5.60 14.35
N ILE A 3 14.34 6.17 14.07
CA ILE A 3 15.04 5.89 12.81
C ILE A 3 15.54 4.45 12.91
N LEU A 4 15.03 3.59 12.04
CA LEU A 4 15.61 2.27 11.83
C LEU A 4 16.50 2.40 10.61
N ALA A 5 17.62 3.09 10.76
CA ALA A 5 18.62 3.02 9.73
C ALA A 5 19.07 1.54 9.69
N PRO A 6 19.11 0.89 8.51
CA PRO A 6 19.69 -0.46 8.40
C PRO A 6 21.12 -0.49 8.96
N ASN A 7 21.78 0.69 8.98
CA ASN A 7 23.01 0.95 9.70
C ASN A 7 22.80 2.16 10.64
N PRO A 8 22.91 2.01 11.98
CA PRO A 8 22.71 3.11 12.94
C PRO A 8 23.63 4.32 12.71
N ASN A 9 24.64 4.18 11.85
CA ASN A 9 25.61 5.21 11.51
C ASN A 9 25.37 5.89 10.15
N THR A 10 24.29 5.61 9.41
CA THR A 10 24.04 6.35 8.16
C THR A 10 23.56 7.76 8.50
N PRO A 11 24.38 8.82 8.32
CA PRO A 11 23.93 10.18 8.57
C PRO A 11 22.78 10.49 7.60
N VAL A 12 21.72 11.12 8.10
CA VAL A 12 20.71 11.71 7.22
C VAL A 12 21.42 12.87 6.51
N PRO A 13 21.53 12.85 5.17
CA PRO A 13 22.18 13.95 4.46
C PRO A 13 21.44 15.26 4.74
N SER A 14 22.15 16.39 4.70
CA SER A 14 21.49 17.70 4.77
C SER A 14 20.48 17.81 3.64
N VAL A 15 19.21 17.96 3.98
CA VAL A 15 18.12 18.12 3.02
C VAL A 15 17.69 19.57 3.04
N GLU A 16 17.81 20.27 1.92
CA GLU A 16 17.26 21.63 1.75
C GLU A 16 15.88 21.57 1.08
N ARG A 17 15.67 20.61 0.18
CA ARG A 17 14.39 20.38 -0.51
C ARG A 17 13.98 18.93 -0.48
N ALA A 18 12.80 18.66 0.06
CA ALA A 18 12.23 17.33 0.13
C ALA A 18 10.93 17.23 -0.67
N LEU A 19 10.82 16.17 -1.47
CA LEU A 19 9.55 15.77 -2.08
C LEU A 19 8.96 14.60 -1.29
N CYS A 20 7.94 14.87 -0.48
CA CYS A 20 7.13 13.84 0.13
C CYS A 20 6.17 13.26 -0.91
N VAL A 21 6.06 11.93 -0.99
CA VAL A 21 5.08 11.27 -1.84
C VAL A 21 4.16 10.44 -0.97
N PHE A 22 2.86 10.72 -1.04
CA PHE A 22 1.83 9.91 -0.38
C PHE A 22 0.98 9.21 -1.42
N ARG A 23 0.79 7.90 -1.21
CA ARG A 23 -0.17 7.09 -1.96
C ARG A 23 -0.89 6.18 -0.98
N PRO A 24 -2.23 6.11 -1.02
CA PRO A 24 -2.98 5.13 -0.24
C PRO A 24 -2.55 3.69 -0.59
N VAL A 25 -2.88 2.73 0.27
CA VAL A 25 -2.73 1.32 -0.11
C VAL A 25 -3.74 1.01 -1.21
N SER A 26 -3.25 0.43 -2.30
CA SER A 26 -4.07 -0.05 -3.40
C SER A 26 -3.62 -1.47 -3.70
N LEU A 27 -4.47 -2.44 -3.37
CA LEU A 27 -4.14 -3.87 -3.43
C LEU A 27 -4.49 -4.44 -4.80
N TYR A 28 -5.78 -4.41 -5.15
CA TYR A 28 -6.31 -4.94 -6.40
C TYR A 28 -7.17 -3.89 -7.10
N PRO A 29 -6.56 -2.79 -7.59
CA PRO A 29 -7.30 -1.62 -8.07
C PRO A 29 -8.24 -1.90 -9.23
N SER A 30 -7.94 -2.91 -10.06
CA SER A 30 -8.81 -3.33 -11.17
C SER A 30 -10.03 -4.11 -10.68
N TRP A 31 -9.83 -5.01 -9.72
CA TRP A 31 -10.91 -5.82 -9.15
C TRP A 31 -11.82 -4.98 -8.24
N GLU A 32 -11.23 -4.10 -7.42
CA GLU A 32 -11.98 -3.19 -6.55
C GLU A 32 -12.81 -2.21 -7.39
N ARG A 33 -12.24 -1.62 -8.44
CA ARG A 33 -13.03 -0.80 -9.38
C ARG A 33 -14.13 -1.59 -10.07
N LEU A 34 -13.88 -2.84 -10.45
CA LEU A 34 -14.89 -3.67 -11.12
C LEU A 34 -16.03 -4.08 -10.16
N ALA A 35 -15.70 -4.43 -8.91
CA ALA A 35 -16.67 -4.90 -7.92
C ALA A 35 -17.42 -3.76 -7.20
N LEU A 36 -16.75 -2.63 -6.95
CA LEU A 36 -17.27 -1.53 -6.11
C LEU A 36 -17.45 -0.22 -6.88
N GLY A 37 -16.96 -0.10 -8.11
CA GLY A 37 -16.92 1.17 -8.86
C GLY A 37 -15.88 2.17 -8.36
N ARG A 38 -15.26 1.91 -7.20
CA ARG A 38 -14.23 2.76 -6.57
C ARG A 38 -13.08 1.91 -6.01
N GLN A 39 -11.92 2.51 -5.80
CA GLN A 39 -10.84 1.86 -5.06
C GLN A 39 -11.11 1.97 -3.56
N VAL A 40 -10.79 0.92 -2.80
CA VAL A 40 -10.86 0.96 -1.34
C VAL A 40 -9.53 1.51 -0.85
N ALA A 41 -9.51 2.77 -0.41
CA ALA A 41 -8.28 3.43 0.00
C ALA A 41 -8.03 3.24 1.50
N ASP A 42 -9.10 3.31 2.31
CA ASP A 42 -9.01 3.23 3.75
C ASP A 42 -10.01 2.26 4.38
N ARG A 43 -9.77 1.92 5.64
CA ARG A 43 -10.66 1.04 6.43
C ARG A 43 -12.07 1.63 6.56
N GLU A 44 -12.17 2.95 6.58
CA GLU A 44 -13.45 3.67 6.69
C GLU A 44 -14.33 3.43 5.46
N ASP A 45 -13.75 3.29 4.26
CA ASP A 45 -14.49 2.99 3.02
C ASP A 45 -15.17 1.62 3.04
N LEU A 46 -14.73 0.70 3.91
CA LEU A 46 -15.27 -0.65 4.06
C LEU A 46 -16.48 -0.72 5.01
N GLY A 47 -16.75 0.37 5.74
CA GLY A 47 -17.85 0.47 6.71
C GLY A 47 -19.20 0.83 6.08
N ASP A 48 -19.19 1.47 4.92
CA ASP A 48 -20.42 1.90 4.26
C ASP A 48 -21.21 0.72 3.68
N ALA A 49 -22.48 0.65 4.09
CA ALA A 49 -23.42 -0.44 3.90
C ALA A 49 -23.58 -0.87 2.44
N THR A 50 -22.79 -1.84 2.02
CA THR A 50 -23.03 -2.61 0.79
C THR A 50 -23.61 -3.97 1.18
N SER A 51 -24.61 -4.45 0.43
CA SER A 51 -25.22 -5.76 0.66
C SER A 51 -24.17 -6.87 0.76
N PHE A 52 -24.42 -7.90 1.58
CA PHE A 52 -23.51 -9.03 1.79
C PHE A 52 -22.93 -9.60 0.47
N LEU A 53 -23.76 -9.64 -0.58
CA LEU A 53 -23.37 -10.10 -1.92
C LEU A 53 -22.29 -9.23 -2.59
N ARG A 54 -22.29 -7.90 -2.38
CA ARG A 54 -21.25 -6.98 -2.87
C ARG A 54 -19.97 -7.05 -2.05
N GLN A 55 -20.04 -7.57 -0.81
CA GLN A 55 -18.88 -7.73 0.06
C GLN A 55 -18.10 -9.03 -0.21
N LEU A 56 -18.75 -10.08 -0.72
CA LEU A 56 -18.10 -11.34 -1.07
C LEU A 56 -16.87 -11.18 -1.99
N PRO A 57 -16.94 -10.46 -3.13
CA PRO A 57 -15.79 -10.32 -4.01
C PRO A 57 -14.65 -9.51 -3.39
N THR A 58 -14.91 -8.67 -2.38
CA THR A 58 -13.88 -7.85 -1.72
C THR A 58 -13.26 -8.52 -0.50
N GLY A 59 -13.73 -9.71 -0.11
CA GLY A 59 -13.23 -10.46 1.04
C GLY A 59 -11.70 -10.54 1.12
N PRO A 60 -10.98 -10.95 0.06
CA PRO A 60 -9.52 -10.99 0.07
C PRO A 60 -8.87 -9.62 0.34
N SER A 61 -9.35 -8.54 -0.30
CA SER A 61 -8.87 -7.18 -0.05
C SER A 61 -9.13 -6.75 1.39
N ARG A 62 -10.29 -7.06 1.97
CA ARG A 62 -10.62 -6.70 3.37
C ARG A 62 -9.71 -7.40 4.36
N VAL A 63 -9.46 -8.69 4.16
CA VAL A 63 -8.57 -9.45 5.03
C VAL A 63 -7.15 -8.88 4.94
N LEU A 64 -6.67 -8.58 3.74
CA LEU A 64 -5.38 -7.93 3.56
C LEU A 64 -5.32 -6.55 4.21
N ILE A 65 -6.29 -5.68 3.97
CA ILE A 65 -6.37 -4.34 4.58
C ILE A 65 -6.36 -4.45 6.11
N SER A 66 -7.11 -5.40 6.68
CA SER A 66 -7.13 -5.62 8.13
C SER A 66 -5.76 -6.01 8.71
N ARG A 67 -5.02 -6.86 7.97
CA ARG A 67 -3.69 -7.35 8.37
C ARG A 67 -2.60 -6.29 8.19
N ILE A 68 -2.68 -5.55 7.10
CA ILE A 68 -1.73 -4.50 6.73
C ILE A 68 -1.94 -3.26 7.60
N ASN A 69 -3.18 -3.02 8.01
CA ASN A 69 -3.62 -1.89 8.83
C ASN A 69 -3.09 -0.56 8.27
N PRO A 70 -3.50 -0.17 7.04
CA PRO A 70 -3.05 1.06 6.42
C PRO A 70 -3.42 2.24 7.30
N ARG A 71 -2.49 3.20 7.38
CA ARG A 71 -2.69 4.43 8.12
C ARG A 71 -3.32 5.50 7.24
N PRO A 72 -4.25 6.29 7.79
CA PRO A 72 -4.90 7.36 7.04
C PRO A 72 -3.89 8.44 6.65
N ALA A 73 -4.25 9.24 5.63
CA ALA A 73 -3.39 10.29 5.09
C ALA A 73 -2.92 11.28 6.16
N GLY A 74 -3.83 11.80 6.99
CA GLY A 74 -3.49 12.75 8.06
C GLY A 74 -2.44 12.21 9.04
N TYR A 75 -2.51 10.93 9.39
CA TYR A 75 -1.46 10.29 10.22
C TYR A 75 -0.11 10.28 9.49
N MET A 76 -0.08 9.93 8.20
CA MET A 76 1.17 9.90 7.44
C MET A 76 1.77 11.30 7.23
N LEU A 77 0.93 12.32 7.04
CA LEU A 77 1.36 13.72 6.95
C LEU A 77 1.86 14.25 8.29
N GLN A 78 1.24 13.87 9.41
CA GLN A 78 1.77 14.16 10.75
C GLN A 78 3.17 13.55 10.92
N GLN A 79 3.38 12.30 10.49
CA GLN A 79 4.71 11.68 10.52
C GLN A 79 5.73 12.39 9.62
N ALA A 80 5.31 12.88 8.46
CA ALA A 80 6.16 13.67 7.57
C ALA A 80 6.54 15.03 8.19
N ARG A 81 5.59 15.69 8.87
CA ARG A 81 5.83 16.93 9.61
C ARG A 81 6.81 16.72 10.77
N GLU A 82 6.63 15.66 11.57
CA GLU A 82 7.58 15.27 12.62
C GLU A 82 8.98 15.00 12.06
N PHE A 83 9.06 14.38 10.87
CA PHE A 83 10.33 14.15 10.21
C PHE A 83 11.00 15.46 9.79
N ALA A 84 10.25 16.36 9.14
CA ALA A 84 10.75 17.66 8.70
C ALA A 84 11.25 18.49 9.89
N THR A 85 10.46 18.63 10.96
CA THR A 85 10.85 19.44 12.13
C THR A 85 12.09 18.89 12.85
N ARG A 86 12.27 17.57 12.87
CA ARG A 86 13.34 16.93 13.64
C ARG A 86 14.64 16.74 12.85
N PHE A 87 14.55 16.43 11.57
CA PHE A 87 15.70 16.00 10.76
C PHE A 87 16.03 16.94 9.61
N ALA A 88 15.10 17.84 9.24
CA ALA A 88 15.29 18.77 8.14
C ALA A 88 14.56 20.10 8.44
N PRO A 89 14.87 20.78 9.57
CA PRO A 89 14.06 21.89 10.10
C PRO A 89 13.98 23.10 9.14
N ASN A 90 14.97 23.25 8.26
CA ASN A 90 15.05 24.33 7.28
C ASN A 90 14.65 23.89 5.87
N ALA A 91 14.21 22.64 5.69
CA ALA A 91 13.90 22.11 4.37
C ALA A 91 12.56 22.63 3.85
N GLU A 92 12.53 23.02 2.57
CA GLU A 92 11.29 23.22 1.84
C GLU A 92 10.69 21.84 1.52
N VAL A 93 9.49 21.57 2.02
CA VAL A 93 8.81 20.29 1.81
C VAL A 93 7.62 20.49 0.87
N ASP A 94 7.65 19.77 -0.25
CA ASP A 94 6.53 19.64 -1.17
C ASP A 94 5.89 18.26 -1.01
N LEU A 95 4.60 18.15 -1.29
CA LEU A 95 3.85 16.89 -1.26
C LEU A 95 3.35 16.55 -2.66
N LEU A 96 3.59 15.32 -3.09
CA LEU A 96 2.96 14.72 -4.26
C LEU A 96 1.97 13.65 -3.79
N VAL A 97 0.71 13.81 -4.15
CA VAL A 97 -0.39 12.91 -3.79
C VAL A 97 -1.19 12.51 -5.03
N GLU A 98 -1.87 11.37 -4.96
CA GLU A 98 -2.82 10.94 -5.98
C GLU A 98 -4.02 11.90 -6.03
N ALA A 99 -4.46 12.31 -7.23
CA ALA A 99 -5.47 13.38 -7.38
C ALA A 99 -6.76 13.11 -6.59
N ASP A 100 -7.23 11.86 -6.61
CA ASP A 100 -8.45 11.43 -5.91
C ASP A 100 -8.35 11.63 -4.38
N HIS A 101 -7.14 11.72 -3.83
CA HIS A 101 -6.91 11.89 -2.40
C HIS A 101 -6.67 13.34 -1.98
N LEU A 102 -6.47 14.26 -2.93
CA LEU A 102 -6.23 15.67 -2.62
C LEU A 102 -7.44 16.31 -1.92
N SER A 103 -8.66 15.92 -2.31
CA SER A 103 -9.93 16.38 -1.72
C SER A 103 -10.15 15.90 -0.28
N HIS A 104 -9.48 14.82 0.14
CA HIS A 104 -9.61 14.24 1.47
C HIS A 104 -8.62 14.79 2.48
N LEU A 105 -7.67 15.64 2.05
CA LEU A 105 -6.69 16.25 2.95
C LEU A 105 -7.31 17.45 3.65
N SER A 106 -7.20 17.50 4.98
CA SER A 106 -7.58 18.69 5.74
C SER A 106 -6.62 19.84 5.41
N PRO A 107 -7.09 21.10 5.28
CA PRO A 107 -6.22 22.26 5.12
C PRO A 107 -5.14 22.36 6.21
N SER A 108 -5.45 21.90 7.43
CA SER A 108 -4.51 21.88 8.55
C SER A 108 -3.38 20.86 8.38
N ASP A 109 -3.60 19.77 7.64
CA ASP A 109 -2.59 18.73 7.39
C ASP A 109 -1.55 19.17 6.36
N VAL A 110 -1.91 20.13 5.49
CA VAL A 110 -1.09 20.58 4.36
C VAL A 110 -0.56 22.00 4.51
N SER A 111 -1.00 22.77 5.51
CA SER A 111 -0.62 24.18 5.70
C SER A 111 0.88 24.41 5.96
N TRP A 112 1.60 23.40 6.41
CA TRP A 112 3.05 23.44 6.64
C TRP A 112 3.86 23.10 5.39
N LEU A 113 3.21 22.62 4.32
CA LEU A 113 3.85 22.29 3.06
C LEU A 113 3.94 23.54 2.19
N ARG A 114 5.03 23.66 1.43
CA ARG A 114 5.19 24.76 0.48
C ARG A 114 4.26 24.57 -0.73
N ARG A 115 4.18 23.35 -1.25
CA ARG A 115 3.35 23.03 -2.42
C ARG A 115 2.77 21.63 -2.32
N VAL A 116 1.54 21.47 -2.82
CA VAL A 116 0.88 20.18 -2.98
C VAL A 116 0.61 19.93 -4.46
N TRP A 117 1.03 18.78 -4.95
CA TRP A 117 0.91 18.31 -6.32
C TRP A 117 -0.09 17.16 -6.40
N GLY A 118 -1.07 17.25 -7.30
CA GLY A 118 -2.03 16.18 -7.58
C GLY A 118 -1.66 15.42 -8.85
N GLY A 119 -1.48 14.09 -8.76
CA GLY A 119 -1.23 13.24 -9.93
C GLY A 119 -2.50 12.94 -10.73
N SER A 120 -2.61 13.48 -11.94
CA SER A 120 -3.82 13.41 -12.79
C SER A 120 -4.28 12.00 -13.21
N LYS A 121 -3.37 11.04 -13.34
CA LYS A 121 -3.65 9.65 -13.77
C LYS A 121 -3.16 8.60 -12.77
N GLY A 122 -3.08 8.99 -11.50
CA GLY A 122 -2.50 8.20 -10.43
C GLY A 122 -0.97 8.13 -10.49
N LEU A 123 -0.35 7.90 -9.33
CA LEU A 123 1.12 7.95 -9.18
C LEU A 123 1.86 6.79 -9.89
N GLY A 124 1.13 5.82 -10.45
CA GLY A 124 1.67 4.74 -11.27
C GLY A 124 2.00 5.16 -12.72
N SER A 125 1.57 6.35 -13.13
CA SER A 125 1.89 6.96 -14.43
C SER A 125 1.90 8.47 -14.24
N LEU A 126 3.06 9.02 -13.87
CA LEU A 126 3.23 10.47 -13.82
C LEU A 126 3.12 11.03 -15.24
N ASP A 127 2.37 12.12 -15.35
CA ASP A 127 2.33 12.94 -16.55
C ASP A 127 3.74 13.43 -16.89
N PRO A 128 4.19 13.36 -18.16
CA PRO A 128 5.45 13.96 -18.60
C PRO A 128 5.62 15.42 -18.14
N THR A 129 4.56 16.23 -18.20
CA THR A 129 4.62 17.64 -17.77
C THR A 129 4.91 17.76 -16.28
N LEU A 130 4.18 17.02 -15.44
CA LEU A 130 4.42 16.98 -14.00
C LEU A 130 5.82 16.44 -13.67
N THR A 131 6.29 15.44 -14.41
CA THR A 131 7.64 14.87 -14.23
C THR A 131 8.70 15.92 -14.51
N GLN A 132 8.53 16.73 -15.57
CA GLN A 132 9.44 17.82 -15.92
C GLN A 132 9.43 18.91 -14.86
N GLU A 133 8.25 19.33 -14.38
CA GLU A 133 8.12 20.32 -13.30
C GLU A 133 8.78 19.87 -12.00
N LEU A 134 8.57 18.61 -11.60
CA LEU A 134 9.20 18.05 -10.41
C LEU A 134 10.72 17.95 -10.57
N SER A 135 11.21 17.59 -11.76
CA SER A 135 12.65 17.51 -12.03
C SER A 135 13.32 18.88 -12.00
N ALA A 136 12.65 19.92 -12.48
CA ALA A 136 13.17 21.30 -12.48
C ALA A 136 13.33 21.91 -11.08
N ARG A 137 12.71 21.30 -10.04
CA ARG A 137 12.78 21.79 -8.66
C ARG A 137 14.07 21.42 -7.92
N ASN A 138 14.83 20.45 -8.45
CA ASN A 138 16.08 19.94 -7.86
C ASN A 138 15.90 19.54 -6.38
N TYR A 139 15.08 18.52 -6.11
CA TYR A 139 14.94 17.98 -4.76
C TYR A 139 16.19 17.18 -4.34
N ASP A 140 16.59 17.30 -3.08
CA ASP A 140 17.71 16.54 -2.50
C ASP A 140 17.25 15.17 -2.01
N ALA A 141 16.01 15.12 -1.50
CA ALA A 141 15.42 13.93 -0.89
C ALA A 141 14.01 13.65 -1.40
N LEU A 142 13.76 12.38 -1.71
CA LEU A 142 12.47 11.81 -2.01
C LEU A 142 12.00 11.02 -0.78
N VAL A 143 10.91 11.45 -0.14
CA VAL A 143 10.39 10.81 1.08
C VAL A 143 9.12 10.04 0.74
N LEU A 144 9.19 8.72 0.71
CA LEU A 144 8.04 7.85 0.44
C LEU A 144 7.25 7.61 1.74
N LEU A 145 5.99 8.04 1.76
CA LEU A 145 5.09 7.86 2.90
C LEU A 145 4.28 6.58 2.71
N TYR A 146 4.81 5.45 3.20
CA TYR A 146 4.10 4.17 3.13
C TYR A 146 3.02 4.11 4.21
N PRO A 147 1.73 4.07 3.85
CA PRO A 147 0.64 3.93 4.82
C PRO A 147 0.73 2.62 5.61
N ASP A 148 1.43 1.62 5.11
CA ASP A 148 1.63 0.33 5.76
C ASP A 148 3.09 0.04 6.13
N ALA A 149 3.34 -1.13 6.72
CA ALA A 149 4.67 -1.52 7.18
C ALA A 149 5.65 -1.84 6.06
N ILE A 150 5.17 -2.25 4.88
CA ILE A 150 6.00 -2.80 3.79
C ILE A 150 5.85 -2.07 2.45
N GLY A 151 4.97 -1.08 2.34
CA GLY A 151 4.71 -0.37 1.09
C GLY A 151 4.01 -1.27 0.08
N LEU A 152 3.00 -2.04 0.49
CA LEU A 152 2.30 -2.92 -0.45
C LEU A 152 1.59 -2.08 -1.54
N GLY A 153 1.72 -2.49 -2.80
CA GLY A 153 1.17 -1.74 -3.95
C GLY A 153 2.07 -0.62 -4.52
N TRP A 154 3.20 -0.29 -3.85
CA TRP A 154 4.08 0.82 -4.26
C TRP A 154 5.04 0.52 -5.42
N GLY A 155 5.23 -0.74 -5.79
CA GLY A 155 6.29 -1.13 -6.75
C GLY A 155 6.20 -0.49 -8.14
N ARG A 156 5.02 -0.04 -8.59
CA ARG A 156 4.88 0.75 -9.84
C ARG A 156 5.28 2.21 -9.61
N THR A 157 4.75 2.84 -8.57
CA THR A 157 5.07 4.22 -8.16
C THR A 157 6.55 4.40 -7.90
N GLU A 158 7.19 3.49 -7.16
CA GLU A 158 8.65 3.49 -6.92
C GLU A 158 9.46 3.52 -8.21
N ARG A 159 9.07 2.73 -9.22
CA ARG A 159 9.77 2.67 -10.51
C ARG A 159 9.62 3.97 -11.30
N VAL A 160 8.47 4.61 -11.21
CA VAL A 160 8.20 5.88 -11.88
C VAL A 160 8.97 7.01 -11.18
N LEU A 161 8.91 7.09 -9.85
CA LEU A 161 9.63 8.09 -9.06
C LEU A 161 11.15 7.94 -9.17
N ALA A 162 11.67 6.72 -9.32
CA ALA A 162 13.10 6.49 -9.56
C ALA A 162 13.61 7.19 -10.84
N ARG A 163 12.74 7.53 -11.79
CA ARG A 163 13.11 8.28 -13.00
C ARG A 163 13.40 9.75 -12.73
N LEU A 164 12.93 10.30 -11.60
CA LEU A 164 13.23 11.67 -11.18
C LEU A 164 14.71 11.83 -10.75
N ARG A 165 15.45 10.72 -10.55
CA ARG A 165 16.87 10.71 -10.19
C ARG A 165 17.22 11.57 -8.96
N ILE A 166 16.29 11.69 -8.01
CA ILE A 166 16.51 12.38 -6.74
C ILE A 166 17.58 11.62 -5.94
N PRO A 167 18.66 12.27 -5.45
CA PRO A 167 19.84 11.60 -4.91
C PRO A 167 19.54 10.71 -3.70
N THR A 168 18.74 11.22 -2.76
CA THR A 168 18.40 10.50 -1.54
C THR A 168 16.96 10.04 -1.60
N THR A 169 16.69 8.77 -1.32
CA THR A 169 15.32 8.28 -1.12
C THR A 169 15.18 7.76 0.30
N LEU A 170 14.21 8.29 1.04
CA LEU A 170 13.87 7.90 2.40
C LEU A 170 12.47 7.30 2.40
N VAL A 171 12.20 6.41 3.35
CA VAL A 171 10.87 5.85 3.56
C VAL A 171 10.43 6.07 4.99
N ILE A 172 9.21 6.59 5.15
CA ILE A 172 8.49 6.66 6.41
C ILE A 172 7.33 5.68 6.31
N ASN A 173 7.28 4.69 7.19
CA ASN A 173 6.21 3.69 7.19
C ASN A 173 5.12 3.96 8.23
N GLY A 174 3.98 3.28 8.10
CA GLY A 174 2.84 3.40 9.01
C GLY A 174 3.13 3.01 10.48
N ARG A 175 4.32 2.44 10.77
CA ARG A 175 4.81 2.11 12.12
C ARG A 175 5.82 3.13 12.65
N ARG A 176 5.87 4.35 12.09
CA ARG A 176 6.75 5.46 12.50
C ARG A 176 8.25 5.15 12.39
N ARG A 177 8.62 4.25 11.47
CA ARG A 177 10.01 3.89 11.20
C ARG A 177 10.49 4.65 9.97
N VAL A 178 11.68 5.21 10.07
CA VAL A 178 12.38 5.89 8.97
C VAL A 178 13.58 5.06 8.55
N PHE A 179 13.78 4.86 7.26
CA PHE A 179 14.97 4.19 6.73
C PHE A 179 15.34 4.72 5.34
N VAL A 180 16.61 4.59 4.99
CA VAL A 180 17.12 4.92 3.65
C VAL A 180 16.71 3.82 2.68
N TRP A 181 16.22 4.20 1.50
CA TRP A 181 15.83 3.29 0.43
C TRP A 181 17.04 2.86 -0.41
N ASP A 182 17.84 1.97 0.17
CA ASP A 182 19.01 1.37 -0.47
C ASP A 182 18.70 -0.01 -1.12
N ALA A 183 19.71 -0.63 -1.71
CA ALA A 183 19.56 -1.94 -2.34
C ALA A 183 19.18 -3.05 -1.34
N GLU A 184 19.64 -2.97 -0.09
CA GLU A 184 19.40 -3.98 0.94
C GLU A 184 17.96 -3.93 1.46
N SER A 185 17.53 -2.76 1.94
CA SER A 185 16.16 -2.49 2.37
C SER A 185 15.16 -2.80 1.26
N ARG A 186 15.50 -2.48 0.00
CA ARG A 186 14.68 -2.81 -1.17
C ARG A 186 14.54 -4.33 -1.36
N ARG A 187 15.62 -5.10 -1.22
CA ARG A 187 15.55 -6.58 -1.30
C ARG A 187 14.72 -7.15 -0.15
N ALA A 188 14.93 -6.67 1.07
CA ALA A 188 14.17 -7.10 2.24
C ALA A 188 12.66 -6.83 2.07
N LEU A 189 12.29 -5.65 1.59
CA LEU A 189 10.89 -5.29 1.34
C LEU A 189 10.30 -6.06 0.16
N ARG A 190 11.06 -6.31 -0.91
CA ARG A 190 10.60 -7.19 -1.99
C ARG A 190 10.27 -8.60 -1.49
N ARG A 191 11.11 -9.18 -0.63
CA ARG A 191 10.85 -10.50 -0.02
C ARG A 191 9.59 -10.47 0.85
N ARG A 192 9.43 -9.46 1.71
CA ARG A 192 8.22 -9.30 2.55
C ARG A 192 6.95 -9.13 1.71
N ARG A 193 7.00 -8.32 0.66
CA ARG A 193 5.88 -8.15 -0.29
C ARG A 193 5.57 -9.44 -1.05
N ALA A 194 6.58 -10.23 -1.40
CA ALA A 194 6.39 -11.53 -2.05
C ALA A 194 5.74 -12.54 -1.11
N ALA A 195 6.18 -12.61 0.15
CA ALA A 195 5.57 -13.45 1.17
C ALA A 195 4.09 -13.11 1.39
N GLU A 196 3.73 -11.82 1.46
CA GLU A 196 2.31 -11.45 1.60
C GLU A 196 1.48 -11.77 0.36
N LYS A 197 2.07 -11.68 -0.85
CA LYS A 197 1.37 -12.14 -2.06
C LYS A 197 1.20 -13.66 -2.09
N LEU A 198 2.19 -14.41 -1.63
CA LEU A 198 2.12 -15.87 -1.55
C LEU A 198 1.03 -16.30 -0.57
N TRP A 199 0.93 -15.63 0.58
CA TRP A 199 -0.13 -15.89 1.56
C TRP A 199 -1.54 -15.70 0.97
N VAL A 200 -1.75 -14.69 0.10
CA VAL A 200 -3.03 -14.54 -0.60
C VAL A 200 -3.31 -15.71 -1.53
N ALA A 201 -2.28 -16.17 -2.25
CA ALA A 201 -2.40 -17.34 -3.12
C ALA A 201 -2.72 -18.61 -2.30
N GLU A 202 -2.10 -18.78 -1.13
CA GLU A 202 -2.40 -19.87 -0.19
C GLU A 202 -3.86 -19.83 0.29
N MET A 203 -4.37 -18.65 0.65
CA MET A 203 -5.78 -18.49 1.04
C MET A 203 -6.75 -18.79 -0.10
N ALA A 204 -6.42 -18.37 -1.33
CA ALA A 204 -7.22 -18.70 -2.50
C ALA A 204 -7.22 -20.22 -2.77
N LEU A 205 -6.06 -20.87 -2.67
CA LEU A 205 -5.93 -22.31 -2.83
C LEU A 205 -6.70 -23.08 -1.74
N ALA A 206 -6.59 -22.65 -0.47
CA ALA A 206 -7.32 -23.24 0.64
C ALA A 206 -8.84 -23.15 0.42
N LEU A 207 -9.35 -22.03 -0.11
CA LEU A 207 -10.76 -21.89 -0.47
C LEU A 207 -11.18 -22.86 -1.57
N VAL A 208 -10.36 -23.02 -2.62
CA VAL A 208 -10.63 -23.99 -3.71
C VAL A 208 -10.66 -25.42 -3.16
N ILE A 209 -9.71 -25.78 -2.31
CA ILE A 209 -9.66 -27.10 -1.67
C ILE A 209 -10.89 -27.33 -0.79
N ALA A 210 -11.31 -26.34 0.00
CA ALA A 210 -12.50 -26.45 0.83
C ALA A 210 -13.77 -26.66 -0.01
N LEU A 211 -13.95 -25.85 -1.07
CA LEU A 211 -15.11 -25.96 -1.97
C LEU A 211 -15.10 -27.25 -2.79
N GLY A 212 -13.95 -27.76 -3.20
CA GLY A 212 -13.81 -29.03 -3.92
C GLY A 212 -13.90 -30.26 -3.01
N GLY A 213 -13.46 -30.14 -1.75
CA GLY A 213 -13.47 -31.23 -0.78
C GLY A 213 -14.87 -31.61 -0.31
N VAL A 214 -15.78 -30.64 -0.15
CA VAL A 214 -17.18 -30.89 0.24
C VAL A 214 -17.91 -31.83 -0.74
N PRO A 215 -17.97 -31.59 -2.06
CA PRO A 215 -18.66 -32.48 -2.99
C PRO A 215 -17.96 -33.83 -3.12
N LEU A 216 -16.63 -33.88 -3.08
CA LEU A 216 -15.88 -35.15 -3.12
C LEU A 216 -16.19 -36.02 -1.90
N THR A 217 -16.19 -35.43 -0.70
CA THR A 217 -16.54 -36.17 0.53
C THR A 217 -18.01 -36.59 0.55
N ALA A 218 -18.92 -35.76 0.05
CA ALA A 218 -20.33 -36.12 -0.11
C ALA A 218 -20.52 -37.30 -1.09
N TRP A 219 -19.80 -37.27 -2.20
CA TRP A 219 -19.80 -38.35 -3.20
C TRP A 219 -19.29 -39.67 -2.61
N ASP A 220 -18.17 -39.64 -1.90
CA ASP A 220 -17.61 -40.81 -1.23
C ASP A 220 -18.55 -41.38 -0.16
N PHE A 221 -19.22 -40.50 0.60
CA PHE A 221 -20.19 -40.90 1.60
C PHE A 221 -21.40 -41.60 0.97
N LEU A 222 -21.98 -41.01 -0.10
CA LEU A 222 -23.07 -41.62 -0.87
C LEU A 222 -22.67 -42.98 -1.44
N GLY A 223 -21.47 -43.09 -2.02
CA GLY A 223 -20.94 -44.34 -2.57
C GLY A 223 -20.75 -45.44 -1.51
N ARG A 224 -20.42 -45.09 -0.27
CA ARG A 224 -20.38 -46.06 0.86
C ARG A 224 -21.79 -46.49 1.27
N LEU A 225 -22.74 -45.54 1.31
CA LEU A 225 -24.14 -45.81 1.66
C LEU A 225 -24.76 -46.83 0.68
N PHE A 226 -24.61 -46.61 -0.62
CA PHE A 226 -25.13 -47.50 -1.66
C PHE A 226 -24.53 -48.92 -1.58
N ARG A 227 -23.23 -49.05 -1.32
CA ARG A 227 -22.59 -50.37 -1.16
C ARG A 227 -23.12 -51.13 0.06
N LYS A 228 -23.42 -50.42 1.15
CA LYS A 228 -24.03 -51.04 2.35
C LYS A 228 -25.42 -51.58 2.06
N PHE A 229 -26.27 -50.81 1.37
CA PHE A 229 -27.62 -51.27 0.98
C PHE A 229 -27.59 -52.48 0.04
N ARG A 230 -26.59 -52.56 -0.86
CA ARG A 230 -26.45 -53.70 -1.78
C ARG A 230 -26.11 -55.01 -1.07
N ARG A 231 -25.34 -54.96 0.03
CA ARG A 231 -24.99 -56.14 0.83
C ARG A 231 -26.12 -56.67 1.71
N VAL A 232 -27.13 -55.86 2.04
CA VAL A 232 -28.28 -56.30 2.85
C VAL A 232 -29.33 -57.02 2.00
N ARG A 233 -29.35 -56.76 0.68
CA ARG A 233 -30.28 -57.40 -0.25
C ARG A 233 -29.77 -58.69 -0.88
N ALA A 234 -28.48 -58.99 -0.73
CA ALA A 234 -27.84 -60.21 -1.21
C ALA A 234 -27.70 -61.18 -0.05
#